data_AF-A0A925ZJU1-F1
#
_entry.id   AF-A0A925ZJU1-F1
#
_cell.length_a   1.000
_cell.length_b   1.000
_cell.length_c   1.000
_cell.angle_alpha   90.00
_cell.angle_beta   90.00
_cell.angle_gamma   90.00
#
_symmetry.space_group_name_H-M   'P 1'
#
loop_
_entity.id
_entity.type
_entity.pdbx_description
1 polymer ?
#
loop_
_entity_poly.entity_id
_entity_poly.type
_entity_poly.pdbx_seq_one_letter_code
_entity_poly.pdbx_strand_id
1 'polypeptide(L)'
;MSISTSDDLHPATGARFVFEREQAEPPRYRVKVFLPAGELLGSTLRWEESRPCFEPPLPPGWPADEATKLARVLHREPQSRLVRWRGPA
;
A
#
# COMPACT_ATOMS: atom_id res chain seq x y z
N MET A 1 24.49 -13.62 -12.85
CA MET A 1 23.72 -12.40 -13.18
C MET A 1 22.68 -12.22 -12.09
N SER A 2 22.90 -11.31 -11.14
CA SER A 2 21.88 -11.03 -10.12
C SER A 2 20.78 -10.19 -10.77
N ILE A 3 19.64 -10.81 -11.06
CA ILE A 3 18.44 -10.11 -11.47
C ILE A 3 17.98 -9.30 -10.25
N SER A 4 18.33 -8.01 -10.21
CA SER A 4 17.74 -7.08 -9.25
C SER A 4 16.31 -6.83 -9.72
N THR A 5 15.38 -7.70 -9.29
CA THR A 5 13.96 -7.51 -9.56
C THR A 5 13.55 -6.21 -8.89
N SER A 6 13.07 -5.23 -9.66
CA SER A 6 12.56 -3.92 -9.20
C SER A 6 11.38 -4.00 -8.21
N ASP A 7 11.05 -5.21 -7.73
CA ASP A 7 9.99 -5.50 -6.79
C ASP A 7 10.35 -5.19 -5.33
N ASP A 8 11.63 -5.00 -4.98
CA ASP A 8 12.07 -4.63 -3.62
C ASP A 8 12.77 -3.25 -3.58
N LEU A 9 12.32 -2.32 -4.42
CA LEU A 9 12.89 -0.97 -4.43
C LEU A 9 12.42 -0.17 -3.21
N HIS A 10 13.35 0.07 -2.29
CA HIS A 10 13.20 1.01 -1.18
C HIS A 10 13.67 2.40 -1.62
N PRO A 11 12.84 3.45 -1.47
CA PRO A 11 13.26 4.80 -1.79
C PRO A 11 14.30 5.34 -0.81
N ALA A 12 15.15 6.26 -1.28
CA ALA A 12 16.00 7.07 -0.40
C ALA A 12 15.20 8.06 0.46
N THR A 13 14.05 8.54 -0.06
CA THR A 13 13.14 9.49 0.61
C THR A 13 11.68 9.15 0.30
N GLY A 14 10.77 9.33 1.27
CA GLY A 14 9.36 9.00 1.09
C GLY A 14 9.11 7.49 1.12
N ALA A 15 8.11 7.00 0.39
CA ALA A 15 7.74 5.58 0.36
C ALA A 15 7.12 5.19 -0.99
N ARG A 16 7.27 3.91 -1.32
CA ARG A 16 6.57 3.25 -2.42
C ARG A 16 5.43 2.41 -1.85
N PHE A 17 4.22 2.70 -2.30
CA PHE A 17 3.02 1.98 -1.92
C PHE A 17 2.62 1.05 -3.06
N VAL A 18 2.37 -0.21 -2.74
CA VAL A 18 1.91 -1.24 -3.68
C VAL A 18 0.66 -1.88 -3.10
N PHE A 19 -0.44 -1.79 -3.86
CA PHE A 19 -1.70 -2.46 -3.57
C PHE A 19 -1.98 -3.47 -4.69
N GLU A 20 -2.20 -4.73 -4.33
CA GLU A 20 -2.47 -5.81 -5.28
C GLU A 20 -3.80 -6.45 -4.93
N ARG A 21 -4.75 -6.44 -5.87
CA ARG A 21 -6.08 -6.96 -5.65
C ARG A 21 -6.03 -8.47 -5.49
N GLU A 22 -6.63 -8.97 -4.42
CA GLU A 22 -6.83 -10.39 -4.20
C GLU A 22 -8.11 -10.86 -4.92
N GLN A 23 -8.16 -12.13 -5.32
CA GLN A 23 -9.38 -12.74 -5.85
C GLN A 23 -10.37 -13.00 -4.71
N ALA A 24 -11.01 -11.94 -4.23
CA ALA A 24 -11.96 -11.96 -3.13
C ALA A 24 -13.13 -10.99 -3.38
N GLU A 25 -14.31 -11.37 -2.90
CA GLU A 25 -15.54 -10.58 -2.89
C GLU A 25 -16.08 -10.49 -1.44
N PRO A 26 -16.22 -9.29 -0.86
CA PRO A 26 -15.92 -7.97 -1.44
C PRO A 26 -14.41 -7.75 -1.71
N PRO A 27 -14.03 -6.75 -2.53
CA PRO A 27 -12.65 -6.51 -2.92
C PRO A 27 -11.69 -6.37 -1.72
N ARG A 28 -10.57 -7.09 -1.78
CA ARG A 28 -9.46 -7.02 -0.82
C ARG A 28 -8.15 -6.77 -1.55
N TYR A 29 -7.20 -6.14 -0.88
CA TYR A 29 -5.90 -5.84 -1.45
C TYR A 29 -4.79 -6.22 -0.49
N ARG A 30 -3.76 -6.89 -0.99
CA ARG A 30 -2.47 -6.98 -0.32
C ARG A 30 -1.77 -5.64 -0.44
N VAL A 31 -1.24 -5.14 0.68
CA VAL A 31 -0.59 -3.85 0.78
C VAL A 31 0.86 -4.04 1.21
N LYS A 32 1.77 -3.44 0.46
CA LYS A 32 3.19 -3.31 0.81
C LYS A 32 3.58 -1.85 0.75
N VAL A 33 4.23 -1.35 1.81
CA VAL A 33 4.79 0.00 1.87
C VAL A 33 6.29 -0.10 2.09
N PHE A 34 7.06 0.24 1.07
CA PHE A 34 8.51 0.25 1.11
C PHE A 34 8.96 1.64 1.56
N LEU A 35 9.54 1.70 2.76
CA LEU A 35 10.06 2.89 3.41
C LEU A 35 11.59 2.99 3.20
N PRO A 36 12.21 4.13 3.57
CA PRO A 36 13.66 4.29 3.53
C PRO A 36 14.35 3.33 4.51
N ALA A 37 15.68 3.23 4.39
CA ALA A 37 16.51 2.34 5.23
C ALA A 37 16.14 0.85 5.18
N GLY A 38 15.41 0.41 4.14
CA GLY A 38 15.04 -1.00 3.96
C GLY A 38 13.81 -1.44 4.76
N GLU A 39 13.08 -0.52 5.38
CA GLU A 39 11.87 -0.87 6.13
C GLU A 39 10.71 -1.21 5.18
N LEU A 40 9.96 -2.27 5.50
CA LEU A 40 8.80 -2.73 4.75
C LEU A 40 7.63 -2.96 5.71
N LEU A 41 6.50 -2.30 5.44
CA LEU A 41 5.24 -2.56 6.10
C LEU A 41 4.36 -3.46 5.22
N GLY A 42 3.82 -4.52 5.80
CA GLY A 42 2.87 -5.43 5.15
C GLY A 42 1.50 -5.36 5.81
N SER A 43 0.44 -5.29 5.01
CA SER A 43 -0.94 -5.29 5.49
C SER A 43 -1.92 -5.83 4.44
N THR A 44 -3.15 -6.08 4.85
CA THR A 44 -4.29 -6.36 3.97
C THR A 44 -5.31 -5.25 4.14
N LEU A 45 -5.75 -4.66 3.02
CA LEU A 45 -6.80 -3.65 2.98
C LEU A 45 -8.14 -4.31 2.63
N ARG A 46 -9.15 -3.99 3.44
CA ARG A 46 -10.58 -4.23 3.17
C ARG A 46 -11.39 -2.98 3.47
N TRP A 47 -12.67 -2.97 3.10
CA TRP A 47 -13.59 -1.90 3.49
C TRP A 47 -14.70 -2.45 4.38
N GLU A 48 -14.94 -1.76 5.49
CA GLU A 48 -16.06 -1.98 6.39
C GLU A 48 -16.92 -0.72 6.34
N GLU A 49 -18.15 -0.80 5.85
CA GLU A 49 -19.05 0.35 5.72
C GLU A 49 -18.40 1.55 4.97
N SER A 50 -17.66 1.27 3.90
CA SER A 50 -16.85 2.25 3.12
C SER A 50 -15.62 2.82 3.83
N ARG A 51 -15.34 2.43 5.09
CA ARG A 51 -14.11 2.78 5.80
C ARG A 51 -12.99 1.79 5.44
N PRO A 52 -11.80 2.27 5.02
CA PRO A 52 -10.66 1.39 4.82
C PRO A 52 -10.15 0.84 6.16
N CYS A 53 -10.00 -0.48 6.23
CA CYS A 53 -9.47 -1.22 7.37
C CYS A 53 -8.23 -1.99 6.93
N PHE A 54 -7.13 -1.81 7.66
CA PHE A 54 -5.83 -2.43 7.40
C PHE A 54 -5.54 -3.49 8.47
N GLU A 55 -5.14 -4.69 8.05
CA GLU A 55 -4.84 -5.82 8.95
C GLU A 55 -3.53 -6.53 8.55
N PRO A 56 -2.47 -6.49 9.38
CA PRO A 56 -2.36 -5.69 10.59
C PRO A 56 -2.49 -4.18 10.31
N PRO A 57 -2.90 -3.36 11.29
CA PRO A 57 -2.93 -1.91 11.13
C PRO A 57 -1.55 -1.36 10.77
N LEU A 58 -1.52 -0.40 9.86
CA LEU A 58 -0.29 0.34 9.58
C LEU A 58 0.06 1.23 10.79
N PRO A 59 1.35 1.38 11.14
CA PRO A 59 1.78 2.29 12.19
C PRO A 59 1.27 3.73 11.95
N PRO A 60 0.87 4.47 13.00
CA PRO A 60 0.38 5.83 12.83
C PRO A 60 1.47 6.74 12.25
N GLY A 61 1.05 7.67 11.41
CA GLY A 61 1.93 8.63 10.74
C GLY A 61 1.61 8.78 9.27
N TRP A 62 2.43 9.58 8.59
CA TRP A 62 2.20 9.95 7.19
C TRP A 62 2.05 8.74 6.24
N PRO A 63 2.71 7.58 6.42
CA PRO A 63 2.49 6.43 5.52
C PRO A 63 1.08 5.86 5.64
N ALA A 64 0.53 5.78 6.86
CA ALA A 64 -0.84 5.31 7.08
C ALA A 64 -1.87 6.30 6.52
N ASP A 65 -1.62 7.61 6.63
CA ASP A 65 -2.47 8.65 6.04
C ASP A 65 -2.49 8.57 4.51
N GLU A 66 -1.33 8.42 3.88
CA GLU A 66 -1.21 8.25 2.43
C GLU A 66 -1.84 6.93 1.95
N ALA A 67 -1.61 5.82 2.66
CA ALA A 67 -2.25 4.54 2.35
C ALA A 67 -3.78 4.64 2.43
N THR A 68 -4.30 5.37 3.43
CA THR A 68 -5.75 5.60 3.58
C THR A 68 -6.32 6.42 2.41
N LYS A 69 -5.60 7.44 1.93
CA LYS A 69 -6.00 8.22 0.73
C LYS A 69 -6.04 7.32 -0.51
N LEU A 70 -5.03 6.47 -0.70
CA LEU A 70 -4.98 5.54 -1.83
C LEU A 70 -6.07 4.47 -1.75
N ALA A 71 -6.41 4.00 -0.55
CA ALA A 71 -7.55 3.11 -0.34
C ALA A 71 -8.87 3.77 -0.79
N ARG A 72 -9.08 5.07 -0.51
CA ARG A 72 -10.28 5.77 -1.01
C ARG A 72 -10.33 5.82 -2.54
N VAL A 73 -9.19 5.97 -3.20
CA VAL A 73 -9.10 5.89 -4.67
C VAL A 73 -9.52 4.49 -5.15
N LEU A 74 -8.97 3.43 -4.57
CA LEU A 74 -9.31 2.04 -4.94
C LEU A 74 -10.76 1.66 -4.65
N HIS A 75 -11.38 2.26 -3.63
CA HIS A 75 -12.80 2.06 -3.33
C HIS A 75 -13.68 2.67 -4.43
N ARG A 76 -13.31 3.85 -4.93
CA ARG A 76 -14.03 4.57 -5.98
C ARG A 76 -13.77 3.98 -7.37
N GLU A 77 -12.53 3.59 -7.64
CA GLU A 77 -12.06 3.07 -8.92
C GLU A 77 -11.18 1.84 -8.68
N PRO A 78 -11.79 0.64 -8.59
CA PRO A 78 -11.06 -0.59 -8.33
C PRO A 78 -10.10 -0.92 -9.47
N GLN A 79 -8.85 -1.23 -9.12
CA GLN A 79 -7.80 -1.62 -10.06
C GLN A 79 -7.21 -2.97 -9.65
N SER A 80 -6.66 -3.73 -10.60
CA SER A 80 -5.97 -5.00 -10.24
C SER A 80 -4.69 -4.75 -9.44
N ARG A 81 -4.01 -3.63 -9.72
CA ARG A 81 -2.78 -3.22 -9.05
C ARG A 81 -2.66 -1.69 -9.06
N LEU A 82 -2.25 -1.12 -7.92
CA LEU A 82 -1.93 0.30 -7.77
C LEU A 82 -0.54 0.46 -7.17
N VAL A 83 0.34 1.16 -7.87
CA VAL A 83 1.68 1.54 -7.39
C VAL A 83 1.79 3.05 -7.35
N ARG A 84 2.19 3.63 -6.21
CA ARG A 84 2.38 5.08 -6.05
C ARG A 84 3.60 5.39 -5.19
N TRP A 85 4.28 6.47 -5.53
CA TRP A 85 5.35 7.06 -4.73
C TRP A 85 4.79 8.28 -4.02
N ARG A 86 5.00 8.38 -2.70
CA ARG A 86 4.59 9.52 -1.86
C ARG A 86 5.71 9.87 -0.88
N GLY A 87 5.70 11.07 -0.34
CA GLY A 87 6.58 11.48 0.74
C GLY A 87 5.82 12.27 1.79
N PRO A 88 6.43 12.53 2.96
CA PRO A 88 5.92 13.52 3.89
C PRO A 88 5.82 14.88 3.15
N ALA A 89 4.72 15.58 3.37
CA ALA A 89 4.51 16.93 2.84
C ALA A 89 5.40 17.94 3.55
#